data_AF-A0A3B9GXE0-F1
#
_entry.id   AF-A0A3B9GXE0-F1
#
_cell.length_a   1.000
_cell.length_b   1.000
_cell.length_c   1.000
_cell.angle_alpha   90.00
_cell.angle_beta   90.00
_cell.angle_gamma   90.00
#
_symmetry.space_group_name_H-M   'P 1'
#
loop_
_entity.id
_entity.type
_entity.pdbx_description
1 polymer ?
#
loop_
_entity_poly.entity_id
_entity_poly.type
_entity_poly.pdbx_seq_one_letter_code
_entity_poly.pdbx_strand_id
1 'polypeptide(L)'
;GVNFMDGSNGLAMGSSAIMLLGAAGVLWRVDPSQPFPGPAPDLAFLCVTASLAILGFLAWNLPGKLYAGDSGAFGIGALFGGAGIIVGVVSTIWTAAILFLPFLVDVVLTVLWRAKNGQSVMTAHRDHAYQLFLRSGWKHIPVAVLWWVFSWTCALAAMNVPDGLAMFAFFGLTVFGSALWFLQRLTLGRRLAAEGL
;
A
#
# COMPACT_ATOMS: atom_id res chain seq x y z
N GLY A 1 -9.00 -2.40 -0.36
CA GLY A 1 -7.90 -1.41 -0.46
C GLY A 1 -7.52 -1.15 -1.90
N VAL A 2 -6.90 -2.13 -2.57
CA VAL A 2 -6.34 -1.99 -3.93
C VAL A 2 -7.34 -1.43 -4.95
N ASN A 3 -8.59 -1.93 -4.96
CA ASN A 3 -9.63 -1.44 -5.86
C ASN A 3 -9.92 0.07 -5.67
N PHE A 4 -9.94 0.57 -4.43
CA PHE A 4 -10.15 2.00 -4.14
C PHE A 4 -8.99 2.91 -4.58
N MET A 5 -7.78 2.36 -4.68
CA MET A 5 -6.57 3.11 -5.04
C MET A 5 -6.21 3.04 -6.53
N ASP A 6 -6.88 2.20 -7.32
CA ASP A 6 -6.63 2.04 -8.76
C ASP A 6 -7.08 3.27 -9.60
N GLY A 7 -7.64 4.30 -8.96
CA GLY A 7 -8.03 5.55 -9.61
C GLY A 7 -6.87 6.47 -10.01
N SER A 8 -5.60 6.08 -9.81
CA SER A 8 -4.42 6.83 -10.27
C SER A 8 -3.41 5.94 -10.99
N ASN A 9 -3.11 6.32 -12.23
CA ASN A 9 -2.18 5.62 -13.12
C ASN A 9 -0.85 5.29 -12.41
N GLY A 10 -0.54 4.00 -12.32
CA GLY A 10 0.71 3.45 -11.79
C GLY A 10 0.84 3.46 -10.27
N LEU A 11 -0.02 4.17 -9.54
CA LEU A 11 0.12 4.30 -8.08
C LEU A 11 -0.19 2.98 -7.37
N ALA A 12 -1.41 2.47 -7.54
CA ALA A 12 -1.83 1.25 -6.83
C ALA A 12 -1.01 0.04 -7.27
N MET A 13 -0.84 -0.15 -8.57
CA MET A 13 -0.11 -1.29 -9.13
C MET A 13 1.38 -1.25 -8.80
N GLY A 14 2.05 -0.10 -8.98
CA GLY A 14 3.47 0.00 -8.66
C GLY A 14 3.75 -0.15 -7.16
N SER A 15 2.91 0.43 -6.30
CA SER A 15 3.00 0.20 -4.85
C SER A 15 2.78 -1.28 -4.52
N SER A 16 1.86 -1.93 -5.23
CA SER A 16 1.55 -3.32 -4.98
C SER A 16 2.68 -4.27 -5.35
N ALA A 17 3.37 -4.00 -6.46
CA ALA A 17 4.58 -4.72 -6.85
C ALA A 17 5.64 -4.66 -5.74
N ILE A 18 5.91 -3.46 -5.21
CA ILE A 18 6.90 -3.26 -4.14
C ILE A 18 6.50 -4.02 -2.87
N MET A 19 5.23 -3.98 -2.49
CA MET A 19 4.71 -4.70 -1.33
C MET A 19 4.83 -6.21 -1.50
N LEU A 20 4.56 -6.76 -2.69
CA LEU A 20 4.77 -8.18 -2.99
C LEU A 20 6.25 -8.57 -2.96
N LEU A 21 7.16 -7.72 -3.45
CA LEU A 21 8.61 -7.95 -3.34
C LEU A 21 9.06 -7.96 -1.87
N GLY A 22 8.55 -7.04 -1.06
CA GLY A 22 8.80 -7.02 0.38
C GLY A 22 8.31 -8.30 1.06
N ALA A 23 7.10 -8.75 0.73
CA ALA A 23 6.56 -10.01 1.23
C ALA A 23 7.43 -11.20 0.83
N ALA A 24 7.83 -11.29 -0.44
CA ALA A 24 8.76 -12.32 -0.92
C ALA A 24 10.09 -12.29 -0.16
N GLY A 25 10.65 -11.10 0.09
CA GLY A 25 11.89 -10.93 0.83
C GLY A 25 11.81 -11.41 2.28
N VAL A 26 10.66 -11.24 2.94
CA VAL A 26 10.42 -11.80 4.27
C VAL A 26 10.28 -13.33 4.20
N LEU A 27 9.45 -13.82 3.28
CA LEU A 27 9.20 -15.26 3.11
C LEU A 27 10.45 -16.06 2.71
N TRP A 28 11.36 -15.46 1.94
CA TRP A 28 12.63 -16.10 1.53
C TRP A 28 13.61 -16.33 2.69
N ARG A 29 13.46 -15.58 3.79
CA ARG A 29 14.32 -15.67 4.98
C ARG A 29 13.81 -16.68 6.00
N VAL A 30 12.68 -17.32 5.74
CA VAL A 30 12.12 -18.34 6.63
C VAL A 30 13.07 -19.54 6.65
N ASP A 31 13.56 -19.87 7.83
CA ASP A 31 14.42 -21.03 8.03
C ASP A 31 13.63 -22.31 7.72
N PRO A 32 14.08 -23.17 6.78
CA PRO A 32 13.42 -24.42 6.43
C PRO A 32 13.26 -25.39 7.61
N SER A 33 14.05 -25.22 8.68
CA SER A 33 13.99 -26.03 9.89
C SER A 33 12.90 -25.59 10.88
N GLN A 34 12.20 -24.48 10.62
CA GLN A 34 11.06 -24.06 11.43
C GLN A 34 9.93 -25.11 11.41
N PRO A 35 9.18 -25.30 12.50
CA PRO A 35 8.10 -26.29 12.59
C PRO A 35 6.98 -26.08 11.57
N PHE A 36 6.86 -24.87 11.04
CA PHE A 36 5.90 -24.46 10.02
C PHE A 36 6.65 -23.75 8.87
N PRO A 37 7.40 -24.46 8.01
CA PRO A 37 7.95 -23.83 6.81
C PRO A 37 6.80 -23.43 5.85
N GLY A 38 5.68 -24.16 5.91
CA GLY A 38 4.47 -23.88 5.14
C GLY A 38 4.74 -23.77 3.64
N PRO A 39 3.84 -23.15 2.87
CA PRO A 39 4.07 -22.83 1.46
C PRO A 39 4.97 -21.58 1.29
N ALA A 40 5.81 -21.22 2.27
CA ALA A 40 6.54 -19.95 2.26
C ALA A 40 7.47 -19.78 1.05
N PRO A 41 8.27 -20.80 0.62
CA PRO A 41 9.10 -20.67 -0.58
C PRO A 41 8.27 -20.51 -1.85
N ASP A 42 7.24 -21.35 -2.03
CA ASP A 42 6.37 -21.31 -3.21
C ASP A 42 5.60 -19.98 -3.29
N LEU A 43 5.14 -19.48 -2.15
CA LEU A 43 4.47 -18.19 -2.06
C LEU A 43 5.43 -17.02 -2.27
N ALA A 44 6.69 -17.13 -1.85
CA ALA A 44 7.72 -16.14 -2.17
C ALA A 44 7.94 -16.07 -3.69
N PHE A 45 8.07 -17.21 -4.37
CA PHE A 45 8.14 -17.26 -5.83
C PHE A 45 6.89 -16.67 -6.50
N LEU A 46 5.69 -16.98 -5.97
CA LEU A 46 4.45 -16.41 -6.47
C LEU A 46 4.42 -14.88 -6.30
N CYS A 47 4.90 -14.35 -5.17
CA CYS A 47 4.98 -12.92 -4.93
C CYS A 47 5.98 -12.22 -5.88
N VAL A 48 7.15 -12.82 -6.13
CA VAL A 48 8.13 -12.27 -7.09
C VAL A 48 7.56 -12.28 -8.51
N THR A 49 7.01 -13.41 -8.95
CA THR A 49 6.43 -13.55 -10.30
C THR A 49 5.26 -12.59 -10.51
N ALA A 50 4.37 -12.46 -9.53
CA ALA A 50 3.29 -11.48 -9.55
C ALA A 50 3.84 -10.04 -9.60
N SER A 51 4.87 -9.71 -8.81
CA SER A 51 5.50 -8.38 -8.90
C SER A 51 6.08 -8.10 -10.27
N LEU A 52 6.77 -9.06 -10.89
CA LEU A 52 7.35 -8.90 -12.23
C LEU A 52 6.25 -8.73 -13.28
N ALA A 53 5.15 -9.47 -13.17
CA ALA A 53 3.98 -9.30 -14.03
C ALA A 53 3.37 -7.89 -13.89
N ILE A 54 3.27 -7.38 -12.66
CA ILE A 54 2.79 -6.02 -12.40
C ILE A 54 3.76 -4.97 -12.97
N LEU A 55 5.07 -5.15 -12.84
CA LEU A 55 6.06 -4.25 -13.44
C LEU A 55 5.97 -4.22 -14.97
N GLY A 56 5.75 -5.37 -15.60
CA GLY A 56 5.43 -5.45 -17.03
C GLY A 56 4.18 -4.65 -17.34
N PHE A 57 3.07 -4.94 -16.65
CA PHE A 57 1.80 -4.23 -16.78
C PHE A 57 1.92 -2.71 -16.60
N LEU A 58 2.82 -2.27 -15.72
CA LEU A 58 3.03 -0.86 -15.37
C LEU A 58 3.43 -0.01 -16.60
N ALA A 59 4.11 -0.59 -17.59
CA ALA A 59 4.46 0.08 -18.84
C ALA A 59 3.23 0.58 -19.63
N TRP A 60 2.09 -0.11 -19.50
CA TRP A 60 0.82 0.27 -20.11
C TRP A 60 -0.08 1.06 -19.15
N ASN A 61 0.04 0.82 -17.84
CA ASN A 61 -0.77 1.50 -16.83
C ASN A 61 -0.34 2.93 -16.53
N LEU A 62 0.97 3.22 -16.49
CA LEU A 62 1.49 4.59 -16.29
C LEU A 62 0.99 5.60 -17.33
N PRO A 63 1.02 5.30 -18.65
CA PRO A 63 0.44 6.19 -19.66
C PRO A 63 -1.09 6.15 -19.72
N GLY A 64 -1.78 5.39 -18.85
CA GLY A 64 -3.25 5.29 -18.84
C GLY A 64 -3.83 4.50 -20.01
N LYS A 65 -3.03 3.64 -20.65
CA LYS A 65 -3.47 2.82 -21.81
C LYS A 65 -4.25 1.58 -21.38
N LEU A 66 -3.96 1.07 -20.18
CA LEU A 66 -4.58 -0.13 -19.64
C LEU A 66 -4.83 0.04 -18.14
N TYR A 67 -6.05 -0.29 -17.71
CA TYR A 67 -6.48 -0.27 -16.31
C TYR A 67 -6.50 -1.69 -15.75
N ALA A 68 -6.18 -1.85 -14.46
CA ALA A 68 -6.16 -3.17 -13.85
C ALA A 68 -7.59 -3.74 -13.72
N GLY A 69 -8.55 -2.84 -13.50
CA GLY A 69 -9.96 -3.19 -13.36
C GLY A 69 -10.21 -4.06 -12.12
N ASP A 70 -11.45 -4.49 -11.97
CA ASP A 70 -11.86 -5.25 -10.78
C ASP A 70 -11.13 -6.58 -10.65
N SER A 71 -10.93 -7.30 -11.77
CA SER A 71 -10.24 -8.59 -11.79
C SER A 71 -8.79 -8.47 -11.31
N GLY A 72 -8.05 -7.45 -11.77
CA GLY A 72 -6.69 -7.20 -11.33
C GLY A 72 -6.62 -6.80 -9.85
N ALA A 73 -7.51 -5.90 -9.42
CA ALA A 73 -7.54 -5.42 -8.05
C ALA A 73 -7.91 -6.54 -7.04
N PHE A 74 -8.87 -7.39 -7.36
CA PHE A 74 -9.23 -8.53 -6.51
C PHE A 74 -8.15 -9.61 -6.51
N GLY A 75 -7.54 -9.91 -7.65
CA GLY A 75 -6.42 -10.87 -7.75
C GLY A 75 -5.24 -10.45 -6.87
N ILE A 76 -4.82 -9.18 -6.94
CA ILE A 76 -3.76 -8.64 -6.08
C ILE A 76 -4.19 -8.61 -4.61
N GLY A 77 -5.46 -8.27 -4.33
CA GLY A 77 -6.01 -8.32 -2.98
C GLY A 77 -5.94 -9.73 -2.37
N ALA A 78 -6.24 -10.77 -3.15
CA ALA A 78 -6.14 -12.16 -2.71
C ALA A 78 -4.68 -12.57 -2.44
N LEU A 79 -3.75 -12.20 -3.32
CA LEU A 79 -2.31 -12.42 -3.11
C LEU A 79 -1.81 -11.74 -1.84
N PHE A 80 -2.25 -10.51 -1.58
CA PHE A 80 -1.94 -9.80 -0.34
C PHE A 80 -2.53 -10.45 0.89
N GLY A 81 -3.77 -10.91 0.84
CA GLY A 81 -4.37 -11.65 1.96
C GLY A 81 -3.57 -12.91 2.28
N GLY A 82 -3.25 -13.71 1.26
CA GLY A 82 -2.46 -14.93 1.41
C GLY A 82 -1.05 -14.65 1.94
N ALA A 83 -0.31 -13.74 1.29
CA ALA A 83 1.03 -13.36 1.70
C ALA A 83 1.06 -12.78 3.12
N GLY A 84 0.09 -11.92 3.46
CA GLY A 84 -0.01 -11.31 4.79
C GLY A 84 -0.24 -12.32 5.90
N ILE A 85 -1.11 -13.32 5.68
CA ILE A 85 -1.36 -14.40 6.65
C ILE A 85 -0.07 -15.19 6.89
N ILE A 86 0.59 -15.64 5.81
CA ILE A 86 1.81 -16.46 5.95
C ILE A 86 2.94 -15.64 6.58
N VAL A 87 3.17 -14.40 6.16
CA VAL A 87 4.14 -13.49 6.79
C VAL A 87 3.84 -13.31 8.29
N GLY A 88 2.57 -13.16 8.64
CA GLY A 88 2.15 -13.03 10.04
C GLY A 88 2.42 -14.27 10.90
N VAL A 89 2.40 -15.46 10.29
CA VAL A 89 2.68 -16.75 10.94
C VAL A 89 4.19 -17.00 11.08
N VAL A 90 4.97 -16.72 10.03
CA VAL A 90 6.41 -17.03 10.00
C VAL A 90 7.30 -15.95 10.62
N SER A 91 6.76 -14.74 10.79
CA SER A 91 7.41 -13.60 11.45
C SER A 91 6.44 -13.05 12.49
N THR A 92 5.85 -11.88 12.26
CA THR A 92 4.87 -11.28 13.17
C THR A 92 3.72 -10.62 12.41
N ILE A 93 2.57 -10.50 13.08
CA ILE A 93 1.45 -9.71 12.56
C ILE A 93 1.84 -8.26 12.26
N TRP A 94 2.82 -7.70 12.99
CA TRP A 94 3.33 -6.35 12.78
C TRP A 94 4.14 -6.27 11.48
N THR A 95 4.97 -7.26 11.18
CA THR A 95 5.71 -7.36 9.91
C THR A 95 4.76 -7.41 8.73
N ALA A 96 3.70 -8.22 8.82
CA ALA A 96 2.64 -8.26 7.81
C ALA A 96 1.94 -6.90 7.69
N ALA A 97 1.58 -6.26 8.80
CA ALA A 97 0.89 -4.97 8.80
C ALA A 97 1.76 -3.83 8.24
N ILE A 98 3.08 -3.84 8.45
CA ILE A 98 4.03 -2.89 7.87
C ILE A 98 3.97 -2.95 6.34
N LEU A 99 3.95 -4.15 5.74
CA LEU A 99 3.91 -4.30 4.28
C LEU A 99 2.68 -3.61 3.66
N PHE A 100 1.52 -3.69 4.32
CA PHE A 100 0.26 -3.09 3.83
C PHE A 100 0.04 -1.65 4.28
N LEU A 101 0.97 -1.09 5.07
CA LEU A 101 0.80 0.19 5.74
C LEU A 101 0.53 1.39 4.81
N PRO A 102 1.17 1.52 3.64
CA PRO A 102 0.92 2.63 2.73
C PRO A 102 -0.55 2.77 2.32
N PHE A 103 -1.23 1.64 2.16
CA PHE A 103 -2.64 1.61 1.80
C PHE A 103 -3.52 1.70 3.04
N LEU A 104 -3.10 1.05 4.13
CA LEU A 104 -3.85 1.05 5.39
C LEU A 104 -4.00 2.46 5.95
N VAL A 105 -2.91 3.24 6.00
CA VAL A 105 -2.91 4.61 6.52
C VAL A 105 -3.90 5.48 5.75
N ASP A 106 -3.84 5.49 4.42
CA ASP A 106 -4.73 6.35 3.63
C ASP A 106 -6.19 5.90 3.69
N VAL A 107 -6.47 4.60 3.61
CA VAL A 107 -7.85 4.07 3.69
C VAL A 107 -8.45 4.34 5.07
N VAL A 108 -7.75 3.98 6.15
CA VAL A 108 -8.26 4.12 7.52
C VAL A 108 -8.46 5.59 7.88
N LEU A 109 -7.47 6.45 7.64
CA LEU A 109 -7.57 7.87 7.98
C LEU A 109 -8.64 8.58 7.14
N THR A 110 -8.79 8.22 5.87
CA THR A 110 -9.84 8.79 5.02
C THR A 110 -11.23 8.41 5.53
N VAL A 111 -11.45 7.14 5.85
CA VAL A 111 -12.73 6.67 6.42
C VAL A 111 -13.03 7.34 7.76
N LEU A 112 -12.05 7.40 8.67
CA LEU A 112 -12.22 8.04 9.98
C LEU A 112 -12.53 9.54 9.85
N TRP A 113 -11.86 10.24 8.95
CA TRP A 113 -12.11 11.66 8.72
C TRP A 113 -13.52 11.92 8.15
N ARG A 114 -13.98 11.08 7.21
CA ARG A 114 -15.34 11.20 6.66
C ARG A 114 -16.40 10.95 7.74
N ALA A 115 -16.21 9.89 8.54
CA ALA A 115 -17.08 9.58 9.66
C ALA A 115 -17.15 10.74 10.67
N LYS A 116 -16.00 11.33 11.03
CA LYS A 116 -15.95 12.49 11.95
C LYS A 116 -16.67 13.72 11.41
N ASN A 117 -16.68 13.91 10.09
CA ASN A 117 -17.36 15.04 9.44
C ASN A 117 -18.83 14.73 9.07
N GLY A 118 -19.37 13.60 9.53
CA GLY A 118 -20.76 13.20 9.23
C GLY A 118 -21.00 12.83 7.76
N GLN A 119 -19.94 12.57 7.00
CA GLN A 119 -20.05 12.16 5.59
C GLN A 119 -20.28 10.66 5.50
N SER A 120 -21.16 10.22 4.60
CA SER A 120 -21.45 8.80 4.40
C SER A 120 -20.22 8.05 3.89
N VAL A 121 -19.76 7.05 4.64
CA VAL A 121 -18.62 6.20 4.27
C VAL A 121 -18.94 5.33 3.04
N MET A 122 -20.22 5.01 2.81
CA MET A 122 -20.68 4.10 1.76
C MET A 122 -20.86 4.78 0.40
N THR A 123 -20.86 6.11 0.33
CA THR A 123 -20.94 6.83 -0.94
C THR A 123 -19.56 6.95 -1.58
N ALA A 124 -19.50 6.78 -2.91
CA ALA A 124 -18.29 6.98 -3.68
C ALA A 124 -17.71 8.38 -3.42
N HIS A 125 -16.41 8.45 -3.14
CA HIS A 125 -15.75 9.66 -2.70
C HIS A 125 -14.38 9.87 -3.35
N ARG A 126 -13.92 11.12 -3.30
CA ARG A 126 -12.63 11.55 -3.85
C ARG A 126 -11.68 12.14 -2.79
N ASP A 127 -11.78 11.58 -1.58
CA ASP A 127 -11.14 12.09 -0.37
C ASP A 127 -9.80 11.44 -0.02
N HIS A 128 -9.36 10.45 -0.80
CA HIS A 128 -8.07 9.81 -0.58
C HIS A 128 -6.94 10.81 -0.81
N ALA A 129 -5.83 10.63 -0.09
CA ALA A 129 -4.67 11.49 -0.18
C ALA A 129 -4.19 11.66 -1.63
N TYR A 130 -4.11 10.59 -2.41
CA TYR A 130 -3.65 10.71 -3.80
C TYR A 130 -4.59 11.58 -4.66
N GLN A 131 -5.91 11.47 -4.44
CA GLN A 131 -6.92 12.24 -5.18
C GLN A 131 -6.83 13.73 -4.83
N LEU A 132 -6.53 14.05 -3.57
CA LEU A 132 -6.31 15.41 -3.14
C LEU A 132 -5.07 16.04 -3.81
N PHE A 133 -3.97 15.28 -3.95
CA PHE A 133 -2.80 15.73 -4.70
C PHE A 133 -3.14 16.04 -6.16
N LEU A 134 -3.82 15.12 -6.85
CA LEU A 134 -4.21 15.30 -8.25
C LEU A 134 -5.11 16.53 -8.43
N ARG A 135 -6.08 16.73 -7.54
CA ARG A 135 -6.97 17.91 -7.56
C ARG A 135 -6.22 19.21 -7.32
N SER A 136 -5.15 19.18 -6.52
CA SER A 136 -4.28 20.34 -6.30
C SER A 136 -3.29 20.64 -7.44
N GLY A 137 -3.44 19.98 -8.59
CA GLY A 137 -2.64 20.22 -9.79
C GLY A 137 -1.40 19.34 -9.94
N TRP A 138 -1.17 18.36 -9.06
CA TRP A 138 -0.06 17.43 -9.21
C TRP A 138 -0.32 16.43 -10.34
N LYS A 139 0.75 16.06 -11.05
CA LYS A 139 0.70 15.01 -12.09
C LYS A 139 0.67 13.62 -11.44
N HIS A 140 0.10 12.63 -12.15
CA HIS A 140 0.00 11.25 -11.68
C HIS A 140 1.34 10.61 -11.28
N ILE A 141 2.40 10.82 -12.09
CA ILE A 141 3.69 10.15 -11.87
C ILE A 141 4.37 10.60 -10.57
N PRO A 142 4.54 11.90 -10.27
CA PRO A 142 5.05 12.34 -8.96
C PRO A 142 4.27 11.77 -7.77
N VAL A 143 2.94 11.72 -7.87
CA VAL A 143 2.10 11.17 -6.80
C VAL A 143 2.33 9.66 -6.66
N ALA A 144 2.40 8.92 -7.77
CA ALA A 144 2.73 7.49 -7.73
C ALA A 144 4.10 7.23 -7.07
N VAL A 145 5.12 8.02 -7.42
CA VAL A 145 6.47 7.91 -6.84
C VAL A 145 6.46 8.13 -5.32
N LEU A 146 5.68 9.08 -4.79
CA LEU A 146 5.56 9.28 -3.34
C LEU A 146 5.06 8.03 -2.62
N TRP A 147 4.04 7.36 -3.19
CA TRP A 147 3.54 6.09 -2.66
C TRP A 147 4.57 4.98 -2.81
N TRP A 148 5.26 4.89 -3.94
CA TRP A 148 6.30 3.89 -4.14
C TRP A 148 7.44 4.04 -3.15
N VAL A 149 7.87 5.26 -2.86
CA VAL A 149 8.90 5.52 -1.83
C VAL A 149 8.40 5.05 -0.48
N PHE A 150 7.16 5.36 -0.09
CA PHE A 150 6.62 4.90 1.19
C PHE A 150 6.49 3.36 1.24
N SER A 151 6.00 2.73 0.18
CA SER A 151 5.97 1.27 0.03
C SER A 151 7.34 0.65 0.11
N TRP A 152 8.36 1.24 -0.50
CA TRP A 152 9.75 0.78 -0.41
C TRP A 152 10.28 0.88 1.01
N THR A 153 10.04 1.99 1.71
CA THR A 153 10.46 2.12 3.12
C THR A 153 9.80 1.07 4.01
N CYS A 154 8.51 0.78 3.78
CA CYS A 154 7.79 -0.27 4.50
C CYS A 154 8.32 -1.66 4.16
N ALA A 155 8.57 -1.96 2.89
CA ALA A 155 9.13 -3.25 2.46
C ALA A 155 10.52 -3.49 3.08
N LEU A 156 11.40 -2.49 3.05
CA LEU A 156 12.72 -2.57 3.69
C LEU A 156 12.62 -2.72 5.20
N ALA A 157 11.70 -2.02 5.86
CA ALA A 157 11.47 -2.17 7.29
C ALA A 157 10.98 -3.58 7.63
N ALA A 158 9.99 -4.11 6.91
CA ALA A 158 9.47 -5.46 7.13
C ALA A 158 10.55 -6.54 6.95
N MET A 159 11.48 -6.35 6.02
CA MET A 159 12.57 -7.31 5.80
C MET A 159 13.65 -7.26 6.88
N ASN A 160 14.02 -6.05 7.33
CA ASN A 160 15.27 -5.87 8.09
C ASN A 160 15.08 -5.54 9.58
N VAL A 161 13.87 -5.15 10.00
CA VAL A 161 13.56 -4.93 11.41
C VAL A 161 13.39 -6.30 12.09
N PRO A 162 14.11 -6.58 13.18
CA PRO A 162 13.91 -7.81 13.95
C PRO A 162 12.48 -7.92 14.50
N ASP A 163 11.94 -9.13 14.58
CA ASP A 163 10.56 -9.38 15.01
C ASP A 163 10.19 -8.71 16.35
N GLY A 164 11.10 -8.70 17.33
CA GLY A 164 10.90 -8.04 18.62
C GLY A 164 10.75 -6.50 18.55
N LEU A 165 11.22 -5.88 17.46
CA LEU A 165 11.12 -4.45 17.20
C LEU A 165 10.06 -4.09 16.15
N ALA A 166 9.46 -5.08 15.48
CA ALA A 166 8.50 -4.87 14.40
C ALA A 166 7.28 -4.04 14.85
N MET A 167 6.81 -4.23 16.08
CA MET A 167 5.73 -3.42 16.65
C MET A 167 6.11 -1.92 16.71
N PHE A 168 7.31 -1.59 17.19
CA PHE A 168 7.77 -0.19 17.27
C PHE A 168 7.96 0.42 15.88
N ALA A 169 8.50 -0.34 14.93
CA ALA A 169 8.62 0.10 13.54
C ALA A 169 7.25 0.35 12.92
N PHE A 170 6.27 -0.53 13.16
CA PHE A 170 4.90 -0.35 12.70
C PHE A 170 4.28 0.94 13.23
N PHE A 171 4.32 1.17 14.55
CA PHE A 171 3.75 2.40 15.13
C PHE A 171 4.51 3.65 14.67
N GLY A 172 5.84 3.59 14.59
CA GLY A 172 6.66 4.71 14.10
C GLY A 172 6.31 5.11 12.66
N LEU A 173 6.23 4.12 11.76
CA LEU A 173 5.83 4.36 10.37
C LEU A 173 4.36 4.80 10.25
N THR A 174 3.48 4.29 11.11
CA THR A 174 2.07 4.70 11.14
C THR A 174 1.93 6.16 11.55
N VAL A 175 2.65 6.58 12.61
CA VAL A 175 2.69 7.97 13.08
C VAL A 175 3.25 8.87 11.99
N PHE A 176 4.36 8.47 11.36
CA PHE A 176 4.97 9.21 10.26
C PHE A 176 4.01 9.36 9.07
N GLY A 177 3.41 8.27 8.59
CA GLY A 177 2.45 8.29 7.49
C GLY A 177 1.21 9.11 7.83
N SER A 178 0.72 9.02 9.07
CA SER A 178 -0.42 9.83 9.53
C SER A 178 -0.07 11.31 9.58
N ALA A 179 1.12 11.67 10.06
CA ALA A 179 1.58 13.05 10.06
C ALA A 179 1.65 13.64 8.64
N LEU A 180 2.21 12.89 7.68
CA LEU A 180 2.23 13.30 6.28
C LEU A 180 0.80 13.48 5.72
N TRP A 181 -0.09 12.55 6.03
CA TRP A 181 -1.49 12.62 5.61
C TRP A 181 -2.20 13.87 6.18
N PHE A 182 -2.00 14.18 7.46
CA PHE A 182 -2.56 15.40 8.07
C PHE A 182 -1.94 16.67 7.50
N LEU A 183 -0.61 16.72 7.32
CA LEU A 183 0.09 17.86 6.74
C LEU A 183 -0.41 18.14 5.32
N GLN A 184 -0.56 17.09 4.51
CA GLN A 184 -1.13 17.20 3.18
C GLN A 184 -2.55 17.75 3.25
N ARG A 185 -3.39 17.24 4.14
CA ARG A 185 -4.79 17.66 4.23
C ARG A 185 -4.95 19.09 4.72
N LEU A 186 -4.08 19.54 5.64
CA LEU A 186 -4.04 20.92 6.11
C LEU A 186 -3.54 21.89 5.04
N THR A 187 -2.58 21.48 4.21
CA THR A 187 -1.99 22.36 3.19
C THR A 187 -2.84 22.40 1.92
N LEU A 188 -3.13 21.24 1.33
CA LEU A 188 -3.88 21.13 0.07
C LEU A 188 -5.38 21.30 0.28
N GLY A 189 -5.93 20.79 1.38
CA GLY A 189 -7.35 20.95 1.69
C GLY A 189 -7.73 22.42 1.90
N ARG A 190 -6.87 23.21 2.57
CA ARG A 190 -7.08 24.66 2.71
C ARG A 190 -6.98 25.40 1.38
N ARG A 191 -6.03 25.02 0.52
CA ARG A 191 -5.88 25.61 -0.82
C ARG A 191 -7.11 25.36 -1.69
N LEU A 192 -7.57 24.11 -1.75
CA LEU A 192 -8.75 23.75 -2.53
C LEU A 192 -10.01 24.44 -2.00
N ALA A 193 -10.19 24.50 -0.68
CA ALA A 193 -11.29 25.25 -0.08
C ALA A 193 -11.23 26.76 -0.39
N ALA A 194 -10.03 27.36 -0.44
CA ALA A 194 -9.84 28.76 -0.84
C ALA A 194 -10.12 29.00 -2.33
N GLU A 195 -9.92 27.99 -3.17
CA GLU A 195 -10.22 28.00 -4.61
C GLU A 195 -11.67 27.61 -4.93
N GLY A 196 -12.49 27.29 -3.92
CA GLY A 196 -13.90 26.90 -4.08
C GLY A 196 -14.11 25.48 -4.63
N LEU A 197 -13.10 24.60 -4.49
CA LEU A 197 -13.09 23.22 -4.99
C LEU A 197 -13.24 22.18 -3.87
#